data_AF-A0A7I7XVD8-F1
#
_entry.id   AF-A0A7I7XVD8-F1
#
_cell.length_a   1.000
_cell.length_b   1.000
_cell.length_c   1.000
_cell.angle_alpha   90.00
_cell.angle_beta   90.00
_cell.angle_gamma   90.00
#
_symmetry.space_group_name_H-M   'P 1'
#
loop_
_entity.id
_entity.type
_entity.pdbx_description
1 polymer ?
#
loop_
_entity_poly.entity_id
_entity_poly.type
_entity_poly.pdbx_seq_one_letter_code
_entity_poly.pdbx_strand_id
1 'polypeptide(L)'
;MTHNSPRLESSSMQSWSAAAVPELPGRSPQLRLYDSADRQVRPVAAGDVAKMYVCGITPYDATHLGHAATYLTFDLVYRVWLDSGHQVHYVQNITDVDDPLFERAARDGVDWRDLGAREIQLFREDMSALRVLPPHDYVAATDAIGEVIELVEKMLVSGAAYVVDDPQYPDVYFRADATTQFGYESGYDHNLMRELFAERGGDPDRPGKADPLDALVWRAERPDEPSWPSPFGPGRPGWHVECAAIALTRLGMGLDVQGGGSDLIFPHHEFSAAHAESVTAQRRFARHYVHAGMIGWDGHKMSKSRGNLVLVSKLRAEGVEPAAIRLGLFAGHYRSDRHWSPQVLADAQARLERWRAATSLAAAPDATDLLARARAYLADDLDTPKVLAALDGWSADALEYGGHDEDAPALVRTAVDALLGVAL
;
A
#
# COMPACT_ATOMS: atom_id res chain seq x y z
N MET A 1 -44.35 0.34 -20.99
CA MET A 1 -44.03 -0.17 -19.63
C MET A 1 -42.54 0.00 -19.45
N THR A 2 -42.15 1.04 -18.74
CA THR A 2 -40.75 1.39 -18.43
C THR A 2 -40.29 0.52 -17.27
N HIS A 3 -39.47 -0.49 -17.53
CA HIS A 3 -38.77 -1.22 -16.48
C HIS A 3 -37.61 -0.37 -15.96
N ASN A 4 -37.83 0.28 -14.82
CA ASN A 4 -36.75 0.75 -13.96
C ASN A 4 -36.06 -0.48 -13.37
N SER A 5 -34.85 -0.79 -13.85
CA SER A 5 -33.92 -1.60 -13.07
C SER A 5 -33.54 -0.82 -11.81
N PRO A 6 -33.59 -1.41 -10.61
CA PRO A 6 -33.11 -0.74 -9.42
C PRO A 6 -31.60 -0.53 -9.58
N ARG A 7 -31.15 0.73 -9.52
CA ARG A 7 -29.74 1.01 -9.23
C ARG A 7 -29.48 0.38 -7.86
N LEU A 8 -28.63 -0.63 -7.82
CA LEU A 8 -27.99 -1.05 -6.58
C LEU A 8 -27.32 0.20 -6.02
N GLU A 9 -27.86 0.73 -4.93
CA GLU A 9 -27.12 1.70 -4.11
C GLU A 9 -25.86 0.96 -3.66
N SER A 10 -24.73 1.28 -4.31
CA SER A 10 -23.41 0.82 -3.88
C SER A 10 -23.20 1.38 -2.47
N SER A 11 -23.38 0.52 -1.47
CA SER A 11 -22.92 0.79 -0.11
C SER A 11 -21.40 0.86 -0.21
N SER A 12 -20.84 2.07 -0.21
CA SER A 12 -19.40 2.28 -0.19
C SER A 12 -18.79 1.45 0.94
N MET A 13 -17.79 0.64 0.63
CA MET A 13 -17.16 -0.21 1.63
C MET A 13 -16.58 0.64 2.76
N GLN A 14 -16.87 0.26 4.00
CA GLN A 14 -16.33 0.96 5.16
C GLN A 14 -14.81 0.72 5.26
N SER A 15 -14.02 1.77 5.51
CA SER A 15 -12.60 1.62 5.86
C SER A 15 -12.46 1.33 7.36
N TRP A 16 -11.85 2.21 8.14
CA TRP A 16 -11.72 2.12 9.59
C TRP A 16 -11.70 3.51 10.22
N SER A 17 -11.83 3.60 11.54
CA SER A 17 -11.81 4.88 12.25
C SER A 17 -10.43 5.54 12.18
N ALA A 18 -10.40 6.83 11.83
CA ALA A 18 -9.19 7.63 11.88
C ALA A 18 -8.83 8.00 13.33
N ALA A 19 -7.54 7.90 13.67
CA ALA A 19 -7.02 8.59 14.85
C ALA A 19 -6.98 10.10 14.60
N ALA A 20 -7.20 10.90 15.64
CA ALA A 20 -6.97 12.35 15.55
C ALA A 20 -5.48 12.63 15.27
N VAL A 21 -5.21 13.51 14.31
CA VAL A 21 -3.86 13.99 14.01
C VAL A 21 -3.75 15.41 14.57
N PRO A 22 -2.97 15.63 15.64
CA PRO A 22 -2.86 16.96 16.20
C PRO A 22 -2.06 17.89 15.28
N GLU A 23 -2.39 19.18 15.32
CA GLU A 23 -1.64 20.20 14.58
C GLU A 23 -0.33 20.56 15.30
N LEU A 24 0.71 20.85 14.51
CA LEU A 24 2.02 21.27 15.00
C LEU A 24 2.30 22.71 14.57
N PRO A 25 3.09 23.48 15.36
CA PRO A 25 3.57 24.77 14.91
C PRO A 25 4.50 24.61 13.70
N GLY A 26 4.37 25.47 12.68
CA GLY A 26 5.17 25.38 11.45
C GLY A 26 4.69 24.28 10.49
N ARG A 27 5.50 23.95 9.47
CA ARG A 27 5.17 22.99 8.41
C ARG A 27 6.38 22.13 8.06
N SER A 28 6.14 20.90 7.61
CA SER A 28 7.20 20.05 7.03
C SER A 28 7.77 20.67 5.75
N PRO A 29 9.08 20.46 5.47
CA PRO A 29 9.64 20.73 4.15
C PRO A 29 8.94 19.90 3.07
N GLN A 30 9.16 20.27 1.80
CA GLN A 30 8.65 19.49 0.68
C GLN A 30 9.18 18.05 0.74
N LEU A 31 8.25 17.10 0.81
CA LEU A 31 8.55 15.67 0.81
C LEU A 31 9.31 15.29 -0.47
N ARG A 32 10.38 14.53 -0.31
CA ARG A 32 11.13 13.88 -1.37
C ARG A 32 11.04 12.38 -1.14
N LEU A 33 10.77 11.63 -2.20
CA LEU A 33 10.72 10.17 -2.16
C LEU A 33 11.55 9.60 -3.30
N TYR A 34 12.11 8.42 -3.08
CA TYR A 34 12.67 7.60 -4.13
C TYR A 34 11.57 7.18 -5.11
N ASP A 35 11.75 7.51 -6.39
CA ASP A 35 10.91 7.03 -7.48
C ASP A 35 11.57 5.82 -8.13
N SER A 36 10.89 4.66 -8.14
CA SER A 36 11.42 3.44 -8.74
C SER A 36 11.73 3.58 -10.22
N ALA A 37 10.91 4.32 -10.97
CA ALA A 37 11.11 4.52 -12.40
C ALA A 37 12.35 5.40 -12.70
N ASP A 38 12.45 6.55 -12.02
CA ASP A 38 13.58 7.48 -12.20
C ASP A 38 14.85 7.05 -11.46
N ARG A 39 14.74 6.09 -10.52
CA ARG A 39 15.81 5.55 -9.68
C ARG A 39 16.57 6.61 -8.88
N GLN A 40 15.85 7.58 -8.36
CA GLN A 40 16.42 8.67 -7.56
C GLN A 40 15.41 9.24 -6.56
N VAL A 41 15.94 9.80 -5.47
CA VAL A 41 15.14 10.59 -4.53
C VAL A 41 14.87 11.96 -5.12
N ARG A 42 13.59 12.27 -5.37
CA ARG A 42 13.18 13.55 -5.94
C ARG A 42 11.93 14.12 -5.27
N PRO A 43 11.71 15.45 -5.36
CA PRO A 43 10.57 16.09 -4.72
C PRO A 43 9.23 15.56 -5.23
N VAL A 44 8.32 15.28 -4.31
CA VAL A 44 6.91 14.98 -4.57
C VAL A 44 6.17 16.31 -4.65
N ALA A 45 6.06 16.86 -5.86
CA ALA A 45 5.43 18.16 -6.09
C ALA A 45 3.90 18.04 -6.17
N ALA A 46 3.28 17.54 -5.10
CA ALA A 46 1.83 17.42 -4.97
C ALA A 46 1.15 18.79 -5.11
N GLY A 47 -0.06 18.81 -5.67
CA GLY A 47 -0.90 20.00 -5.73
C GLY A 47 -1.54 20.33 -4.37
N ASP A 48 -2.58 21.17 -4.39
CA ASP A 48 -3.37 21.47 -3.16
C ASP A 48 -3.98 20.19 -2.55
N VAL A 49 -4.34 19.24 -3.41
CA VAL A 49 -4.76 17.88 -3.04
C VAL A 49 -3.68 16.89 -3.49
N ALA A 50 -2.98 16.27 -2.54
CA ALA A 50 -2.02 15.21 -2.78
C ALA A 50 -2.75 13.88 -3.03
N LYS A 51 -2.52 13.25 -4.18
CA LYS A 51 -3.23 12.04 -4.62
C LYS A 51 -2.36 10.80 -4.48
N MET A 52 -2.81 9.82 -3.71
CA MET A 52 -2.06 8.59 -3.48
C MET A 52 -2.95 7.36 -3.66
N TYR A 53 -2.46 6.40 -4.42
CA TYR A 53 -3.03 5.06 -4.49
C TYR A 53 -2.04 4.07 -3.89
N VAL A 54 -2.48 3.23 -2.95
CA VAL A 54 -1.65 2.15 -2.39
C VAL A 54 -2.36 0.83 -2.60
N CYS A 55 -1.70 -0.13 -3.25
CA CYS A 55 -2.26 -1.46 -3.43
C CYS A 55 -2.58 -2.09 -2.07
N GLY A 56 -3.83 -2.53 -1.93
CA GLY A 56 -4.34 -3.15 -0.72
C GLY A 56 -4.03 -4.64 -0.64
N ILE A 57 -4.75 -5.31 0.26
CA ILE A 57 -4.58 -6.74 0.53
C ILE A 57 -5.41 -7.59 -0.44
N THR A 58 -4.95 -8.81 -0.69
CA THR A 58 -5.83 -9.94 -1.04
C THR A 58 -6.27 -10.60 0.29
N PRO A 59 -7.55 -10.57 0.67
CA PRO A 59 -8.01 -10.89 2.04
C PRO A 59 -8.19 -12.40 2.26
N TYR A 60 -7.17 -13.19 1.96
CA TYR A 60 -7.18 -14.63 2.19
C TYR A 60 -6.42 -15.05 3.46
N ASP A 61 -5.73 -14.11 4.12
CA ASP A 61 -5.03 -14.36 5.37
C ASP A 61 -4.89 -13.07 6.18
N ALA A 62 -4.51 -13.24 7.44
CA ALA A 62 -4.40 -12.15 8.41
C ALA A 62 -3.24 -11.20 8.11
N THR A 63 -3.34 -9.97 8.64
CA THR A 63 -2.31 -8.93 8.52
C THR A 63 -1.00 -9.36 9.18
N HIS A 64 -0.01 -9.71 8.37
CA HIS A 64 1.35 -9.92 8.87
C HIS A 64 2.16 -8.63 8.87
N LEU A 65 3.31 -8.65 9.55
CA LEU A 65 4.16 -7.44 9.69
C LEU A 65 4.68 -6.87 8.37
N GLY A 66 4.80 -7.67 7.31
CA GLY A 66 5.06 -7.15 5.95
C GLY A 66 3.98 -6.17 5.46
N HIS A 67 2.70 -6.51 5.63
CA HIS A 67 1.59 -5.61 5.32
C HIS A 67 1.64 -4.37 6.21
N ALA A 68 1.81 -4.56 7.52
CA ALA A 68 1.89 -3.46 8.47
C ALA A 68 3.02 -2.47 8.11
N ALA A 69 4.22 -2.94 7.80
CA ALA A 69 5.34 -2.08 7.42
C ALA A 69 5.05 -1.27 6.15
N THR A 70 4.39 -1.89 5.16
CA THR A 70 4.00 -1.22 3.92
C THR A 70 2.98 -0.11 4.21
N TYR A 71 1.88 -0.42 4.89
CA TYR A 71 0.86 0.59 5.18
C TYR A 71 1.33 1.67 6.16
N LEU A 72 2.21 1.34 7.10
CA LEU A 72 2.85 2.32 7.98
C LEU A 72 3.78 3.27 7.22
N THR A 73 4.43 2.82 6.15
CA THR A 73 5.22 3.69 5.27
C THR A 73 4.33 4.75 4.63
N PHE A 74 3.20 4.33 4.06
CA PHE A 74 2.28 5.27 3.41
C PHE A 74 1.47 6.11 4.42
N ASP A 75 1.29 5.62 5.64
CA ASP A 75 0.81 6.43 6.77
C ASP A 75 1.76 7.59 7.08
N LEU A 76 3.09 7.38 7.03
CA LEU A 76 4.06 8.47 7.17
C LEU A 76 3.97 9.48 6.02
N VAL A 77 3.82 9.02 4.77
CA VAL A 77 3.61 9.91 3.61
C VAL A 77 2.37 10.78 3.83
N TYR A 78 1.26 10.15 4.23
CA TYR A 78 0.00 10.85 4.52
C TYR A 78 0.21 11.88 5.64
N ARG A 79 0.79 11.49 6.77
CA ARG A 79 1.04 12.37 7.92
C ARG A 79 1.94 13.57 7.57
N VAL A 80 2.99 13.35 6.78
CA VAL A 80 3.87 14.44 6.31
C VAL A 80 3.11 15.40 5.39
N TRP A 81 2.23 14.91 4.51
CA TRP A 81 1.41 15.80 3.69
C TRP A 81 0.42 16.63 4.49
N LEU A 82 -0.21 16.05 5.51
CA LEU A 82 -1.06 16.78 6.45
C LEU A 82 -0.27 17.86 7.19
N ASP A 83 0.92 17.52 7.71
CA ASP A 83 1.79 18.48 8.40
C ASP A 83 2.30 19.58 7.44
N SER A 84 2.55 19.27 6.17
CA SER A 84 2.87 20.24 5.11
C SER A 84 1.67 21.10 4.68
N GLY A 85 0.46 20.78 5.12
CA GLY A 85 -0.76 21.56 4.85
C GLY A 85 -1.50 21.17 3.58
N HIS A 86 -1.19 20.02 2.98
CA HIS A 86 -1.95 19.49 1.85
C HIS A 86 -3.27 18.88 2.34
N GLN A 87 -4.31 18.97 1.50
CA GLN A 87 -5.37 17.98 1.54
C GLN A 87 -4.86 16.70 0.92
N VAL A 88 -5.35 15.54 1.35
CA VAL A 88 -4.94 14.25 0.80
C VAL A 88 -6.15 13.55 0.24
N HIS A 89 -6.00 12.92 -0.93
CA HIS A 89 -6.95 11.98 -1.48
C HIS A 89 -6.25 10.64 -1.60
N TYR A 90 -6.46 9.81 -0.58
CA TYR A 90 -5.86 8.49 -0.45
C TYR A 90 -6.87 7.41 -0.86
N VAL A 91 -6.50 6.58 -1.85
CA VAL A 91 -7.30 5.45 -2.33
C VAL A 91 -6.54 4.15 -2.06
N GLN A 92 -7.26 3.12 -1.63
CA GLN A 92 -6.73 1.77 -1.47
C GLN A 92 -7.80 0.76 -1.90
N ASN A 93 -7.40 -0.28 -2.62
CA ASN A 93 -8.32 -1.34 -3.01
C ASN A 93 -8.35 -2.49 -1.98
N ILE A 94 -9.24 -3.45 -2.21
CA ILE A 94 -9.10 -4.82 -1.72
C ILE A 94 -9.25 -5.73 -2.94
N THR A 95 -8.33 -6.66 -3.13
CA THR A 95 -8.44 -7.69 -4.16
C THR A 95 -9.25 -8.85 -3.59
N ASP A 96 -10.56 -8.66 -3.47
CA ASP A 96 -11.49 -9.61 -2.84
C ASP A 96 -11.99 -10.71 -3.80
N VAL A 97 -11.41 -10.81 -4.99
CA VAL A 97 -11.66 -11.87 -5.98
C VAL A 97 -10.32 -12.27 -6.60
N ASP A 98 -9.73 -13.38 -6.15
CA ASP A 98 -8.37 -13.76 -6.55
C ASP A 98 -8.10 -15.26 -6.35
N ASP A 99 -7.14 -15.81 -7.08
CA ASP A 99 -6.82 -17.25 -7.04
C ASP A 99 -6.39 -17.72 -5.63
N PRO A 100 -5.48 -17.02 -4.91
CA PRO A 100 -5.09 -17.42 -3.55
C PRO A 100 -6.26 -17.39 -2.55
N LEU A 101 -7.29 -16.56 -2.79
CA LEU A 101 -8.49 -16.51 -1.96
C LEU A 101 -9.35 -17.74 -2.20
N PHE A 102 -9.55 -18.16 -3.45
CA PHE A 102 -10.30 -19.37 -3.78
C PHE A 102 -9.61 -20.63 -3.26
N GLU A 103 -8.29 -20.74 -3.45
CA GLU A 103 -7.49 -21.86 -2.93
C GLU A 103 -7.62 -22.00 -1.41
N ARG A 104 -7.54 -20.86 -0.71
CA ARG A 104 -7.66 -20.77 0.75
C ARG A 104 -9.07 -21.13 1.23
N ALA A 105 -10.10 -20.65 0.54
CA ALA A 105 -11.49 -20.91 0.84
C ALA A 105 -11.82 -22.40 0.69
N ALA A 106 -11.40 -23.00 -0.43
CA ALA A 106 -11.55 -24.42 -0.70
C ALA A 106 -10.83 -25.30 0.33
N ARG A 107 -9.59 -24.93 0.71
CA ARG A 107 -8.82 -25.65 1.74
C ARG A 107 -9.54 -25.72 3.10
N ASP A 108 -10.20 -24.64 3.50
CA ASP A 108 -10.89 -24.57 4.79
C ASP A 108 -12.37 -24.95 4.73
N GLY A 109 -12.91 -25.20 3.54
CA GLY A 109 -14.33 -25.51 3.37
C GLY A 109 -15.26 -24.35 3.72
N VAL A 110 -14.88 -23.12 3.36
CA VAL A 110 -15.67 -21.90 3.59
C VAL A 110 -15.96 -21.18 2.27
N ASP A 111 -17.01 -20.34 2.22
CA ASP A 111 -17.25 -19.46 1.06
C ASP A 111 -16.16 -18.38 0.97
N TRP A 112 -15.73 -18.05 -0.24
CA TRP A 112 -14.66 -17.06 -0.46
C TRP A 112 -15.08 -15.64 -0.02
N ARG A 113 -16.36 -15.30 -0.09
CA ARG A 113 -16.88 -14.00 0.37
C ARG A 113 -16.88 -13.93 1.89
N ASP A 114 -17.27 -15.01 2.56
CA ASP A 114 -17.22 -15.08 4.03
C ASP A 114 -15.77 -15.01 4.55
N LEU A 115 -14.85 -15.72 3.87
CA LEU A 115 -13.42 -15.63 4.13
C LEU A 115 -12.91 -14.19 3.94
N GLY A 116 -13.18 -13.59 2.77
CA GLY A 116 -12.76 -12.22 2.46
C GLY A 116 -13.31 -11.22 3.47
N ALA A 117 -14.61 -11.27 3.78
CA ALA A 117 -15.24 -10.38 4.75
C ALA A 117 -14.60 -10.47 6.14
N ARG A 118 -14.28 -11.69 6.60
CA ARG A 118 -13.61 -11.91 7.90
C ARG A 118 -12.21 -11.30 7.92
N GLU A 119 -11.40 -11.56 6.90
CA GLU A 119 -10.01 -11.06 6.87
C GLU A 119 -9.96 -9.54 6.60
N ILE A 120 -10.88 -8.97 5.82
CA ILE A 120 -11.05 -7.51 5.68
C ILE A 120 -11.36 -6.89 7.04
N GLN A 121 -12.27 -7.49 7.82
CA GLN A 121 -12.61 -6.98 9.14
C GLN A 121 -11.40 -7.03 10.09
N LEU A 122 -10.64 -8.14 10.10
CA LEU A 122 -9.42 -8.26 10.88
C LEU A 122 -8.35 -7.23 10.47
N PHE A 123 -8.22 -6.99 9.16
CA PHE A 123 -7.33 -5.96 8.63
C PHE A 123 -7.70 -4.56 9.13
N ARG A 124 -8.99 -4.19 9.10
CA ARG A 124 -9.48 -2.91 9.64
C ARG A 124 -9.13 -2.75 11.12
N GLU A 125 -9.31 -3.82 11.91
CA GLU A 125 -8.98 -3.81 13.34
C GLU A 125 -7.48 -3.62 13.57
N ASP A 126 -6.64 -4.29 12.78
CA ASP A 126 -5.18 -4.12 12.85
C ASP A 126 -4.76 -2.71 12.45
N MET A 127 -5.30 -2.15 11.37
CA MET A 127 -4.99 -0.79 10.91
C MET A 127 -5.44 0.28 11.93
N SER A 128 -6.65 0.12 12.49
CA SER A 128 -7.14 1.00 13.55
C SER A 128 -6.29 0.91 14.81
N ALA A 129 -5.90 -0.30 15.24
CA ALA A 129 -5.05 -0.48 16.41
C ALA A 129 -3.66 0.11 16.21
N LEU A 130 -3.10 -0.02 15.00
CA LEU A 130 -1.85 0.62 14.60
C LEU A 130 -1.99 2.13 14.34
N ARG A 131 -3.17 2.73 14.48
CA ARG A 131 -3.45 4.16 14.20
C ARG A 131 -3.02 4.59 12.79
N VAL A 132 -3.14 3.69 11.81
CA VAL A 132 -2.97 4.01 10.40
C VAL A 132 -4.15 4.87 9.95
N LEU A 133 -3.87 5.98 9.25
CA LEU A 133 -4.92 6.83 8.72
C LEU A 133 -5.67 6.12 7.57
N PRO A 134 -7.02 6.08 7.62
CA PRO A 134 -7.80 5.35 6.63
C PRO A 134 -7.75 6.01 5.24
N PRO A 135 -7.91 5.24 4.17
CA PRO A 135 -8.17 5.79 2.84
C PRO A 135 -9.53 6.51 2.81
N HIS A 136 -9.62 7.49 1.92
CA HIS A 136 -10.85 8.21 1.61
C HIS A 136 -11.79 7.34 0.76
N ASP A 137 -11.23 6.63 -0.21
CA ASP A 137 -11.93 5.59 -0.97
C ASP A 137 -11.29 4.23 -0.69
N TYR A 138 -12.08 3.32 -0.14
CA TYR A 138 -11.72 1.93 0.08
C TYR A 138 -12.58 1.05 -0.82
N VAL A 139 -11.97 0.42 -1.83
CA VAL A 139 -12.72 -0.12 -2.98
C VAL A 139 -12.41 -1.61 -3.17
N ALA A 140 -13.42 -2.48 -3.02
CA ALA A 140 -13.30 -3.87 -3.42
C ALA A 140 -13.22 -4.01 -4.95
N ALA A 141 -12.44 -4.97 -5.42
CA ALA A 141 -12.40 -5.34 -6.83
C ALA A 141 -13.78 -5.79 -7.32
N THR A 142 -14.55 -6.50 -6.49
CA THR A 142 -15.93 -6.91 -6.83
C THR A 142 -16.91 -5.74 -6.97
N ASP A 143 -16.61 -4.58 -6.36
CA ASP A 143 -17.40 -3.35 -6.51
C ASP A 143 -16.98 -2.51 -7.74
N ALA A 144 -15.83 -2.83 -8.36
CA ALA A 144 -15.22 -2.06 -9.46
C ALA A 144 -15.32 -2.77 -10.84
N ILE A 145 -16.15 -3.81 -10.95
CA ILE A 145 -16.27 -4.63 -12.17
C ILE A 145 -16.72 -3.79 -13.37
N GLY A 146 -17.62 -2.83 -13.16
CA GLY A 146 -18.08 -1.94 -14.23
C GLY A 146 -16.94 -1.11 -14.81
N GLU A 147 -16.12 -0.52 -13.95
CA GLU A 147 -14.94 0.25 -14.34
C GLU A 147 -13.89 -0.59 -15.06
N VAL A 148 -13.68 -1.84 -14.63
CA VAL A 148 -12.78 -2.78 -15.31
C VAL A 148 -13.30 -3.12 -16.71
N ILE A 149 -14.59 -3.44 -16.84
CA ILE A 149 -15.18 -3.77 -18.15
C ILE A 149 -14.99 -2.61 -19.11
N GLU A 150 -15.32 -1.37 -18.70
CA GLU A 150 -15.14 -0.19 -19.55
C GLU A 150 -13.68 0.01 -19.97
N LEU A 151 -12.73 -0.27 -19.07
CA LEU A 151 -11.31 -0.15 -19.37
C LEU A 151 -10.84 -1.21 -20.39
N VAL A 152 -11.29 -2.46 -20.24
CA VAL A 152 -11.00 -3.56 -21.18
C VAL A 152 -11.63 -3.32 -22.55
N GLU A 153 -12.85 -2.80 -22.62
CA GLU A 153 -13.48 -2.42 -23.89
C GLU A 153 -12.64 -1.40 -24.66
N LYS A 154 -12.13 -0.38 -23.98
CA LYS A 154 -11.27 0.64 -24.60
C LYS A 154 -9.96 0.03 -25.12
N MET A 155 -9.37 -0.92 -24.40
CA MET A 155 -8.16 -1.63 -24.85
C MET A 155 -8.43 -2.52 -26.06
N LEU A 156 -9.57 -3.20 -26.11
CA LEU A 156 -9.98 -4.01 -27.26
C LEU A 156 -10.21 -3.12 -28.50
N VAL A 157 -10.89 -1.99 -28.35
CA VAL A 157 -11.16 -1.04 -29.44
C VAL A 157 -9.87 -0.43 -30.00
N SER A 158 -8.88 -0.14 -29.15
CA SER A 158 -7.58 0.41 -29.59
C SER A 158 -6.63 -0.64 -30.17
N GLY A 159 -6.91 -1.93 -29.98
CA GLY A 159 -6.01 -3.04 -30.34
C GLY A 159 -4.85 -3.25 -29.35
N ALA A 160 -4.92 -2.60 -28.18
CA ALA A 160 -4.00 -2.82 -27.06
C ALA A 160 -4.28 -4.14 -26.32
N ALA A 161 -5.52 -4.62 -26.37
CA ALA A 161 -5.90 -5.94 -25.91
C ALA A 161 -6.47 -6.79 -27.06
N TYR A 162 -6.44 -8.10 -26.90
CA TYR A 162 -7.02 -9.06 -27.83
C TYR A 162 -7.65 -10.23 -27.08
N VAL A 163 -8.66 -10.84 -27.72
CA VAL A 163 -9.24 -12.11 -27.27
C VAL A 163 -8.37 -13.23 -27.84
N VAL A 164 -7.92 -14.14 -26.99
CA VAL A 164 -7.15 -15.30 -27.42
C VAL A 164 -8.01 -16.27 -28.24
N ASP A 165 -7.42 -16.91 -29.25
CA ASP A 165 -8.12 -17.87 -30.11
C ASP A 165 -8.30 -19.22 -29.41
N ASP A 166 -9.24 -19.24 -28.47
CA ASP A 166 -9.66 -20.41 -27.70
C ASP A 166 -11.19 -20.39 -27.54
N PRO A 167 -11.92 -21.19 -28.32
CA PRO A 167 -13.38 -21.22 -28.27
C PRO A 167 -13.96 -21.69 -26.93
N GLN A 168 -13.19 -22.45 -26.14
CA GLN A 168 -13.63 -22.92 -24.83
C GLN A 168 -13.41 -21.84 -23.78
N TYR A 169 -12.27 -21.16 -23.85
CA TYR A 169 -11.84 -20.17 -22.87
C TYR A 169 -11.28 -18.91 -23.54
N PRO A 170 -12.17 -18.03 -24.05
CA PRO A 170 -11.79 -16.82 -24.79
C PRO A 170 -11.31 -15.71 -23.85
N ASP A 171 -10.21 -15.96 -23.15
CA ASP A 171 -9.60 -14.99 -22.25
C ASP A 171 -9.11 -13.75 -23.02
N VAL A 172 -9.12 -12.59 -22.36
CA VAL A 172 -8.67 -11.32 -22.94
C VAL A 172 -7.32 -10.94 -22.34
N TYR A 173 -6.34 -10.65 -23.21
CA TYR A 173 -5.00 -10.26 -22.83
C TYR A 173 -4.67 -8.84 -23.31
N PHE A 174 -3.97 -8.09 -22.46
CA PHE A 174 -3.28 -6.86 -22.83
C PHE A 174 -1.90 -7.19 -23.39
N ARG A 175 -1.54 -6.52 -24.49
CA ARG A 175 -0.25 -6.73 -25.14
C ARG A 175 0.87 -6.03 -24.37
N ALA A 176 1.95 -6.74 -24.04
CA ALA A 176 3.11 -6.13 -23.40
C ALA A 176 3.73 -4.99 -24.25
N ASP A 177 3.57 -5.05 -25.58
CA ASP A 177 4.05 -4.04 -26.52
C ASP A 177 3.05 -2.89 -26.81
N ALA A 178 1.89 -2.85 -26.14
CA ALA A 178 0.86 -1.82 -26.37
C ALA A 178 1.32 -0.39 -26.00
N THR A 179 2.33 -0.28 -25.12
CA THR A 179 2.95 1.00 -24.77
C THR A 179 4.44 0.97 -25.11
N THR A 180 4.92 1.96 -25.85
CA THR A 180 6.33 2.03 -26.28
C THR A 180 7.34 2.10 -25.13
N GLN A 181 6.89 2.53 -23.95
CA GLN A 181 7.68 2.71 -22.75
C GLN A 181 7.61 1.53 -21.78
N PHE A 182 6.93 0.42 -22.11
CA PHE A 182 6.78 -0.73 -21.20
C PHE A 182 8.14 -1.17 -20.62
N GLY A 183 8.21 -1.33 -19.30
CA GLY A 183 9.44 -1.62 -18.58
C GLY A 183 10.12 -0.40 -17.96
N TYR A 184 9.60 0.81 -18.15
CA TYR A 184 10.19 2.02 -17.57
C TYR A 184 10.02 2.11 -16.06
N GLU A 185 8.97 1.49 -15.51
CA GLU A 185 8.64 1.58 -14.09
C GLU A 185 9.61 0.73 -13.25
N SER A 186 9.77 -0.53 -13.66
CA SER A 186 10.65 -1.49 -13.01
C SER A 186 12.12 -1.34 -13.43
N GLY A 187 12.34 -1.00 -14.70
CA GLY A 187 13.66 -1.02 -15.33
C GLY A 187 14.24 -2.44 -15.49
N TYR A 188 13.42 -3.48 -15.37
CA TYR A 188 13.85 -4.87 -15.49
C TYR A 188 14.06 -5.29 -16.94
N ASP A 189 14.99 -6.23 -17.16
CA ASP A 189 15.13 -6.85 -18.48
C ASP A 189 14.07 -7.94 -18.70
N HIS A 190 13.86 -8.30 -19.96
CA HIS A 190 12.83 -9.24 -20.38
C HIS A 190 12.96 -10.63 -19.74
N ASN A 191 14.18 -11.12 -19.47
CA ASN A 191 14.35 -12.44 -18.87
C ASN A 191 13.88 -12.44 -17.42
N LEU A 192 14.28 -11.42 -16.66
CA LEU A 192 13.81 -11.23 -15.29
C LEU A 192 12.30 -11.00 -15.25
N MET A 193 11.75 -10.19 -16.17
CA MET A 193 10.30 -10.02 -16.30
C MET A 193 9.60 -11.36 -16.52
N ARG A 194 10.07 -12.21 -17.43
CA ARG A 194 9.43 -13.52 -17.68
C ARG A 194 9.47 -14.41 -16.44
N GLU A 195 10.60 -14.45 -15.73
CA GLU A 195 10.74 -15.22 -14.48
C GLU A 195 9.78 -14.74 -13.39
N LEU A 196 9.77 -13.44 -13.12
CA LEU A 196 8.90 -12.85 -12.09
C LEU A 196 7.42 -12.93 -12.48
N PHE A 197 7.10 -12.79 -13.77
CA PHE A 197 5.73 -12.96 -14.27
C PHE A 197 5.23 -14.37 -13.95
N ALA A 198 6.03 -15.40 -14.23
CA ALA A 198 5.68 -16.79 -13.90
C ALA A 198 5.50 -17.02 -12.38
N GLU A 199 6.35 -16.42 -11.54
CA GLU A 199 6.26 -16.56 -10.09
C GLU A 199 5.05 -15.82 -9.49
N ARG A 200 4.67 -14.68 -10.07
CA ARG A 200 3.73 -13.70 -9.47
C ARG A 200 2.37 -13.68 -10.15
N GLY A 201 1.88 -14.86 -10.55
CA GLY A 201 0.51 -15.05 -11.04
C GLY A 201 0.31 -14.87 -12.54
N GLY A 202 1.38 -14.65 -13.31
CA GLY A 202 1.33 -14.63 -14.76
C GLY A 202 1.30 -16.04 -15.36
N ASP A 203 0.91 -16.12 -16.62
CA ASP A 203 0.69 -17.36 -17.36
C ASP A 203 1.50 -17.43 -18.67
N PRO A 204 2.85 -17.35 -18.60
CA PRO A 204 3.71 -17.19 -19.77
C PRO A 204 3.64 -18.34 -20.78
N ASP A 205 3.08 -19.49 -20.38
CA ASP A 205 2.96 -20.68 -21.20
C ASP A 205 1.51 -20.92 -21.68
N ARG A 206 0.58 -19.98 -21.45
CA ARG A 206 -0.80 -20.07 -21.94
C ARG A 206 -0.83 -20.06 -23.47
N PRO A 207 -1.33 -21.12 -24.14
CA PRO A 207 -1.27 -21.22 -25.60
C PRO A 207 -2.02 -20.11 -26.32
N GLY A 208 -1.54 -19.65 -27.47
CA GLY A 208 -2.24 -18.64 -28.29
C GLY A 208 -2.02 -17.19 -27.87
N LYS A 209 -1.27 -16.92 -26.79
CA LYS A 209 -0.78 -15.58 -26.50
C LYS A 209 0.19 -15.11 -27.60
N ALA A 210 0.17 -13.82 -27.92
CA ALA A 210 1.07 -13.24 -28.92
C ALA A 210 2.49 -13.09 -28.36
N ASP A 211 2.60 -12.66 -27.11
CA ASP A 211 3.82 -12.62 -26.32
C ASP A 211 3.61 -13.35 -24.97
N PRO A 212 4.59 -14.12 -24.47
CA PRO A 212 4.51 -14.71 -23.13
C PRO A 212 4.25 -13.73 -21.99
N LEU A 213 4.66 -12.47 -22.12
CA LEU A 213 4.42 -11.42 -21.13
C LEU A 213 3.03 -10.77 -21.25
N ASP A 214 2.23 -11.09 -22.27
CA ASP A 214 0.90 -10.47 -22.40
C ASP A 214 0.06 -10.74 -21.14
N ALA A 215 -0.51 -9.70 -20.56
CA ALA A 215 -1.14 -9.78 -19.24
C ALA A 215 -2.64 -10.07 -19.36
N LEU A 216 -3.14 -11.02 -18.57
CA LEU A 216 -4.57 -11.29 -18.48
C LEU A 216 -5.31 -10.06 -17.95
N VAL A 217 -6.30 -9.57 -18.70
CA VAL A 217 -7.20 -8.48 -18.26
C VAL A 217 -8.63 -8.96 -18.02
N TRP A 218 -9.04 -10.05 -18.66
CA TRP A 218 -10.30 -10.72 -18.37
C TRP A 218 -10.16 -12.23 -18.53
N ARG A 219 -10.38 -12.96 -17.44
CA ARG A 219 -10.43 -14.41 -17.45
C ARG A 219 -11.84 -14.86 -17.81
N ALA A 220 -11.98 -15.63 -18.89
CA ALA A 220 -13.28 -16.18 -19.25
C ALA A 220 -13.78 -17.14 -18.14
N GLU A 221 -15.10 -17.30 -18.04
CA GLU A 221 -15.73 -18.16 -17.04
C GLU A 221 -15.10 -19.57 -17.00
N ARG A 222 -14.84 -20.05 -15.78
CA ARG A 222 -14.39 -21.42 -15.50
C ARG A 222 -15.40 -22.07 -14.57
N PRO A 223 -15.57 -23.41 -14.63
CA PRO A 223 -16.36 -24.12 -13.64
C PRO A 223 -15.90 -23.78 -12.22
N ASP A 224 -16.87 -23.56 -11.33
CA ASP A 224 -16.66 -23.31 -9.89
C ASP A 224 -15.93 -21.98 -9.54
N GLU A 225 -15.66 -21.10 -10.51
CA GLU A 225 -15.19 -19.73 -10.28
C GLU A 225 -16.36 -18.71 -10.37
N PRO A 226 -16.35 -17.60 -9.60
CA PRO A 226 -17.34 -16.55 -9.80
C PRO A 226 -17.16 -15.85 -11.15
N SER A 227 -18.28 -15.46 -11.77
CA SER A 227 -18.30 -14.76 -13.05
C SER A 227 -19.27 -13.56 -13.04
N TRP A 228 -18.94 -12.57 -13.86
CA TRP A 228 -19.73 -11.38 -14.14
C TRP A 228 -19.99 -11.28 -15.64
N PRO A 229 -21.16 -10.77 -16.07
CA PRO A 229 -21.44 -10.56 -17.48
C PRO A 229 -20.59 -9.42 -18.05
N SER A 230 -20.05 -9.58 -19.25
CA SER A 230 -19.41 -8.51 -20.02
C SER A 230 -19.69 -8.67 -21.52
N PRO A 231 -19.47 -7.62 -22.34
CA PRO A 231 -19.65 -7.68 -23.79
C PRO A 231 -18.68 -8.62 -24.52
N PHE A 232 -17.60 -9.05 -23.85
CA PHE A 232 -16.61 -10.01 -24.35
C PHE A 232 -16.71 -11.38 -23.66
N GLY A 233 -17.85 -11.66 -23.00
CA GLY A 233 -18.19 -12.96 -22.43
C GLY A 233 -18.12 -12.99 -20.89
N PRO A 234 -18.88 -13.89 -20.24
CA PRO A 234 -18.87 -14.01 -18.80
C PRO A 234 -17.47 -14.37 -18.30
N GLY A 235 -17.07 -13.78 -17.18
CA GLY A 235 -15.73 -13.99 -16.63
C GLY A 235 -15.43 -13.10 -15.43
N ARG A 236 -14.15 -12.91 -15.12
CA ARG A 236 -13.69 -12.05 -14.03
C ARG A 236 -12.45 -11.25 -14.42
N PRO A 237 -12.16 -10.14 -13.74
CA PRO A 237 -10.97 -9.33 -14.00
C PRO A 237 -9.66 -10.11 -13.86
N GLY A 238 -8.63 -9.64 -14.57
CA GLY A 238 -7.24 -9.90 -14.20
C GLY A 238 -6.75 -8.90 -13.15
N TRP A 239 -5.77 -9.32 -12.34
CA TRP A 239 -5.33 -8.57 -11.16
C TRP A 239 -4.87 -7.13 -11.44
N HIS A 240 -4.07 -6.91 -12.49
CA HIS A 240 -3.47 -5.59 -12.74
C HIS A 240 -4.48 -4.55 -13.26
N VAL A 241 -5.51 -4.99 -13.99
CA VAL A 241 -6.52 -4.08 -14.56
C VAL A 241 -7.48 -3.54 -13.49
N GLU A 242 -7.70 -4.28 -12.41
CA GLU A 242 -8.48 -3.83 -11.24
C GLU A 242 -7.90 -2.53 -10.65
N CYS A 243 -6.62 -2.56 -10.27
CA CYS A 243 -5.95 -1.40 -9.68
C CYS A 243 -5.89 -0.22 -10.64
N ALA A 244 -5.63 -0.47 -11.94
CA ALA A 244 -5.64 0.58 -12.95
C ALA A 244 -7.02 1.25 -13.08
N ALA A 245 -8.10 0.46 -13.13
CA ALA A 245 -9.47 0.97 -13.24
C ALA A 245 -9.89 1.77 -12.00
N ILE A 246 -9.62 1.24 -10.79
CA ILE A 246 -9.96 1.92 -9.54
C ILE A 246 -9.19 3.24 -9.44
N ALA A 247 -7.88 3.23 -9.66
CA ALA A 247 -7.07 4.44 -9.56
C ALA A 247 -7.48 5.51 -10.59
N LEU A 248 -7.71 5.12 -11.85
CA LEU A 248 -8.16 6.04 -12.91
C LEU A 248 -9.50 6.68 -12.58
N THR A 249 -10.45 5.92 -12.07
CA THR A 249 -11.80 6.42 -11.82
C THR A 249 -11.92 7.24 -10.55
N ARG A 250 -11.08 6.98 -9.54
CA ARG A 250 -11.09 7.72 -8.26
C ARG A 250 -10.12 8.91 -8.25
N LEU A 251 -8.93 8.78 -8.82
CA LEU A 251 -7.88 9.81 -8.78
C LEU A 251 -7.63 10.49 -10.14
N GLY A 252 -7.98 9.82 -11.23
CA GLY A 252 -7.59 10.23 -12.58
C GLY A 252 -6.14 9.88 -12.89
N MET A 253 -5.67 10.40 -14.03
CA MET A 253 -4.26 10.31 -14.41
C MET A 253 -3.39 11.28 -13.62
N GLY A 254 -2.09 10.97 -13.53
CA GLY A 254 -1.11 11.86 -12.92
C GLY A 254 -1.21 11.91 -11.40
N LEU A 255 -1.64 10.80 -10.78
CA LEU A 255 -1.61 10.65 -9.32
C LEU A 255 -0.17 10.84 -8.80
N ASP A 256 -0.03 11.39 -7.60
CA ASP A 256 1.29 11.77 -7.09
C ASP A 256 2.12 10.55 -6.68
N VAL A 257 1.50 9.56 -6.01
CA VAL A 257 2.18 8.35 -5.53
C VAL A 257 1.36 7.08 -5.82
N GLN A 258 1.94 6.18 -6.62
CA GLN A 258 1.55 4.76 -6.68
C GLN A 258 2.41 4.00 -5.68
N GLY A 259 1.78 3.32 -4.72
CA GLY A 259 2.44 2.71 -3.57
C GLY A 259 2.18 1.22 -3.41
N GLY A 260 3.18 0.48 -2.92
CA GLY A 260 3.04 -0.95 -2.58
C GLY A 260 4.31 -1.53 -1.97
N GLY A 261 4.33 -2.86 -1.79
CA GLY A 261 5.55 -3.62 -1.51
C GLY A 261 6.45 -3.73 -2.75
N SER A 262 7.74 -3.98 -2.56
CA SER A 262 8.70 -4.10 -3.68
C SER A 262 8.46 -5.32 -4.58
N ASP A 263 7.71 -6.31 -4.12
CA ASP A 263 7.19 -7.40 -4.92
C ASP A 263 6.17 -6.95 -5.99
N LEU A 264 5.56 -5.78 -5.82
CA LEU A 264 4.58 -5.23 -6.76
C LEU A 264 5.18 -4.40 -7.90
N ILE A 265 6.48 -4.07 -7.85
CA ILE A 265 7.20 -3.36 -8.93
C ILE A 265 6.86 -4.04 -10.28
N PHE A 266 7.11 -5.35 -10.36
CA PHE A 266 6.76 -6.16 -11.52
C PHE A 266 6.15 -7.50 -11.05
N PRO A 267 5.06 -7.98 -11.68
CA PRO A 267 4.39 -7.43 -12.86
C PRO A 267 3.37 -6.33 -12.55
N HIS A 268 2.93 -6.22 -11.29
CA HIS A 268 1.68 -5.55 -10.96
C HIS A 268 1.64 -4.05 -11.28
N HIS A 269 2.60 -3.25 -10.82
CA HIS A 269 2.64 -1.81 -11.08
C HIS A 269 3.00 -1.47 -12.52
N GLU A 270 3.91 -2.23 -13.14
CA GLU A 270 4.26 -2.07 -14.55
C GLU A 270 3.03 -2.24 -15.46
N PHE A 271 2.24 -3.33 -15.30
CA PHE A 271 1.03 -3.52 -16.09
C PHE A 271 -0.08 -2.55 -15.71
N SER A 272 -0.28 -2.24 -14.43
CA SER A 272 -1.27 -1.22 -14.03
C SER A 272 -1.00 0.13 -14.70
N ALA A 273 0.28 0.52 -14.77
CA ALA A 273 0.71 1.73 -15.47
C ALA A 273 0.47 1.63 -16.99
N ALA A 274 0.93 0.53 -17.62
CA ALA A 274 0.78 0.33 -19.06
C ALA A 274 -0.70 0.29 -19.50
N HIS A 275 -1.57 -0.33 -18.69
CA HIS A 275 -3.01 -0.37 -18.90
C HIS A 275 -3.62 1.04 -18.94
N ALA A 276 -3.30 1.85 -17.93
CA ALA A 276 -3.81 3.21 -17.83
C ALA A 276 -3.25 4.13 -18.92
N GLU A 277 -1.96 4.02 -19.22
CA GLU A 277 -1.27 4.83 -20.23
C GLU A 277 -1.77 4.51 -21.64
N SER A 278 -2.02 3.24 -21.95
CA SER A 278 -2.56 2.81 -23.24
C SER A 278 -3.94 3.42 -23.54
N VAL A 279 -4.82 3.48 -22.54
CA VAL A 279 -6.19 3.97 -22.72
C VAL A 279 -6.28 5.49 -22.66
N THR A 280 -5.41 6.15 -21.89
CA THR A 280 -5.44 7.61 -21.73
C THR A 280 -4.49 8.36 -22.67
N ALA A 281 -3.61 7.65 -23.37
CA ALA A 281 -2.55 8.21 -24.21
C ALA A 281 -1.62 9.19 -23.47
N GLN A 282 -1.51 9.04 -22.15
CA GLN A 282 -0.58 9.80 -21.32
C GLN A 282 0.72 9.03 -21.08
N ARG A 283 1.78 9.77 -20.73
CA ARG A 283 3.15 9.23 -20.72
C ARG A 283 3.53 8.49 -19.44
N ARG A 284 2.90 8.82 -18.31
CA ARG A 284 3.12 8.19 -17.00
C ARG A 284 1.81 8.13 -16.23
N PHE A 285 1.46 6.95 -15.74
CA PHE A 285 0.31 6.73 -14.88
C PHE A 285 0.44 7.46 -13.54
N ALA A 286 1.56 7.24 -12.84
CA ALA A 286 1.89 7.90 -11.59
C ALA A 286 3.12 8.80 -11.73
N ARG A 287 3.12 9.89 -10.97
CA ARG A 287 4.28 10.78 -10.89
C ARG A 287 5.39 10.05 -10.17
N HIS A 288 5.17 9.46 -9.00
CA HIS A 288 6.13 8.58 -8.31
C HIS A 288 5.62 7.16 -8.16
N TYR A 289 6.53 6.20 -8.27
CA TYR A 289 6.34 4.81 -7.88
C TYR A 289 7.17 4.54 -6.63
N VAL A 290 6.50 4.27 -5.51
CA VAL A 290 7.13 4.19 -4.18
C VAL A 290 6.92 2.80 -3.62
N HIS A 291 8.01 2.13 -3.24
CA HIS A 291 7.98 0.73 -2.83
C HIS A 291 8.62 0.51 -1.46
N ALA A 292 7.88 -0.14 -0.56
CA ALA A 292 8.39 -0.60 0.71
C ALA A 292 9.21 -1.89 0.55
N GLY A 293 10.32 -1.98 1.28
CA GLY A 293 11.13 -3.21 1.36
C GLY A 293 10.38 -4.34 2.07
N MET A 294 10.78 -5.57 1.79
CA MET A 294 10.15 -6.77 2.32
C MET A 294 10.55 -7.00 3.77
N ILE A 295 9.58 -7.43 4.59
CA ILE A 295 9.86 -7.84 5.97
C ILE A 295 10.03 -9.36 6.01
N GLY A 296 11.17 -9.80 6.52
CA GLY A 296 11.46 -11.19 6.88
C GLY A 296 11.30 -11.44 8.39
N TRP A 297 11.49 -12.69 8.79
CA TRP A 297 11.49 -13.12 10.19
C TRP A 297 12.75 -13.92 10.48
N ASP A 298 13.50 -13.49 11.50
CA ASP A 298 14.64 -14.22 12.07
C ASP A 298 15.65 -14.75 11.03
N GLY A 299 16.13 -13.86 10.15
CA GLY A 299 17.10 -14.21 9.08
C GLY A 299 16.51 -14.95 7.87
N HIS A 300 15.19 -15.19 7.85
CA HIS A 300 14.50 -15.85 6.75
C HIS A 300 13.44 -14.93 6.12
N LYS A 301 13.13 -15.15 4.83
CA LYS A 301 11.93 -14.57 4.20
C LYS A 301 10.69 -15.06 4.97
N MET A 302 9.80 -14.14 5.32
CA MET A 302 8.47 -14.52 5.82
C MET A 302 7.68 -15.13 4.66
N SER A 303 7.19 -16.34 4.83
CA SER A 303 6.29 -16.94 3.85
C SER A 303 5.28 -17.86 4.52
N LYS A 304 4.09 -17.91 3.93
CA LYS A 304 3.00 -18.81 4.35
C LYS A 304 3.43 -20.26 4.32
N SER A 305 4.13 -20.67 3.27
CA SER A 305 4.68 -22.04 3.11
C SER A 305 5.64 -22.46 4.23
N ARG A 306 6.25 -21.50 4.95
CA ARG A 306 7.16 -21.75 6.07
C ARG A 306 6.51 -21.61 7.44
N GLY A 307 5.25 -21.19 7.51
CA GLY A 307 4.51 -21.03 8.77
C GLY A 307 5.10 -20.00 9.74
N ASN A 308 5.97 -19.11 9.25
CA ASN A 308 6.71 -18.14 10.08
C ASN A 308 6.15 -16.71 9.99
N LEU A 309 4.88 -16.57 9.61
CA LEU A 309 4.22 -15.26 9.59
C LEU A 309 4.01 -14.75 11.02
N VAL A 310 4.48 -13.54 11.29
CA VAL A 310 4.14 -12.80 12.50
C VAL A 310 2.95 -11.90 12.19
N LEU A 311 1.81 -12.21 12.81
CA LEU A 311 0.55 -11.50 12.63
C LEU A 311 0.44 -10.33 13.63
N VAL A 312 -0.05 -9.19 13.15
CA VAL A 312 -0.31 -8.01 14.02
C VAL A 312 -1.31 -8.38 15.11
N SER A 313 -2.42 -9.02 14.74
CA SER A 313 -3.46 -9.48 15.66
C SER A 313 -2.93 -10.40 16.76
N LYS A 314 -1.96 -11.27 16.45
CA LYS A 314 -1.30 -12.14 17.42
C LYS A 314 -0.45 -11.34 18.40
N LEU A 315 0.38 -10.40 17.92
CA LEU A 315 1.16 -9.52 18.80
C LEU A 315 0.25 -8.71 19.73
N ARG A 316 -0.87 -8.18 19.20
CA ARG A 316 -1.87 -7.47 20.01
C ARG A 316 -2.49 -8.36 21.08
N ALA A 317 -2.85 -9.60 20.74
CA ALA A 317 -3.40 -10.57 21.69
C ALA A 317 -2.39 -10.97 22.78
N GLU A 318 -1.10 -10.95 22.46
CA GLU A 318 0.01 -11.17 23.41
C GLU A 318 0.29 -9.94 24.29
N GLY A 319 -0.47 -8.84 24.13
CA GLY A 319 -0.33 -7.62 24.93
C GLY A 319 0.73 -6.65 24.41
N VAL A 320 1.27 -6.86 23.20
CA VAL A 320 2.21 -5.93 22.59
C VAL A 320 1.48 -4.64 22.20
N GLU A 321 1.98 -3.51 22.71
CA GLU A 321 1.45 -2.20 22.37
C GLU A 321 1.65 -1.90 20.87
N PRO A 322 0.60 -1.48 20.13
CA PRO A 322 0.73 -1.11 18.72
C PRO A 322 1.78 -0.03 18.45
N ALA A 323 1.97 0.90 19.40
CA ALA A 323 3.03 1.91 19.35
C ALA A 323 4.44 1.29 19.23
N ALA A 324 4.72 0.20 19.96
CA ALA A 324 5.99 -0.51 19.87
C ALA A 324 6.14 -1.24 18.53
N ILE A 325 5.04 -1.79 17.98
CA ILE A 325 5.05 -2.39 16.63
C ILE A 325 5.45 -1.32 15.60
N ARG A 326 4.86 -0.12 15.65
CA ARG A 326 5.22 1.01 14.77
C ARG A 326 6.70 1.35 14.89
N LEU A 327 7.19 1.58 16.10
CA LEU A 327 8.59 1.96 16.34
C LEU A 327 9.58 0.89 15.88
N GLY A 328 9.25 -0.39 16.05
CA GLY A 328 10.09 -1.48 15.56
C GLY A 328 10.14 -1.54 14.03
N LEU A 329 9.01 -1.31 13.35
CA LEU A 329 8.97 -1.30 11.87
C LEU A 329 9.59 -0.04 11.27
N PHE A 330 9.60 1.08 12.00
CA PHE A 330 10.29 2.33 11.64
C PHE A 330 11.79 2.34 11.99
N ALA A 331 12.28 1.37 12.76
CA ALA A 331 13.69 1.30 13.17
C ALA A 331 14.65 1.17 11.98
N GLY A 332 14.18 0.59 10.86
CA GLY A 332 14.89 0.53 9.60
C GLY A 332 14.23 1.42 8.54
N HIS A 333 15.03 1.88 7.58
CA HIS A 333 14.55 2.67 6.45
C HIS A 333 13.51 1.88 5.63
N TYR A 334 12.46 2.56 5.16
CA TYR A 334 11.30 1.88 4.57
C TYR A 334 11.63 1.02 3.34
N ARG A 335 12.58 1.48 2.52
CA ARG A 335 13.06 0.79 1.29
C ARG A 335 13.92 -0.44 1.55
N SER A 336 14.44 -0.61 2.76
CA SER A 336 15.35 -1.71 3.07
C SER A 336 14.58 -2.97 3.43
N ASP A 337 14.93 -4.07 2.78
CA ASP A 337 14.56 -5.41 3.25
C ASP A 337 15.16 -5.62 4.64
N ARG A 338 14.34 -6.08 5.57
CA ARG A 338 14.74 -6.19 6.99
C ARG A 338 13.99 -7.30 7.70
N HIS A 339 14.53 -7.74 8.84
CA HIS A 339 13.94 -8.82 9.61
C HIS A 339 13.28 -8.29 10.87
N TRP A 340 12.08 -8.77 11.15
CA TRP A 340 11.48 -8.68 12.48
C TRP A 340 12.09 -9.75 13.38
N SER A 341 12.31 -9.42 14.65
CA SER A 341 12.83 -10.33 15.67
C SER A 341 12.36 -9.89 17.06
N PRO A 342 12.46 -10.78 18.07
CA PRO A 342 12.20 -10.40 19.46
C PRO A 342 13.08 -9.22 19.94
N GLN A 343 14.32 -9.12 19.44
CA GLN A 343 15.21 -8.01 19.78
C GLN A 343 14.70 -6.67 19.23
N VAL A 344 14.21 -6.65 17.99
CA VAL A 344 13.62 -5.44 17.39
C VAL A 344 12.42 -4.96 18.23
N LEU A 345 11.60 -5.89 18.70
CA LEU A 345 10.49 -5.56 19.58
C LEU A 345 10.96 -5.03 20.94
N ALA A 346 11.92 -5.69 21.57
CA ALA A 346 12.46 -5.27 22.87
C ALA A 346 13.08 -3.86 22.80
N ASP A 347 13.83 -3.57 21.74
CA ASP A 347 14.41 -2.24 21.50
C ASP A 347 13.33 -1.18 21.29
N ALA A 348 12.27 -1.51 20.55
CA ALA A 348 11.13 -0.62 20.33
C ALA A 348 10.34 -0.33 21.61
N GLN A 349 10.17 -1.33 22.48
CA GLN A 349 9.53 -1.17 23.80
C GLN A 349 10.39 -0.28 24.72
N ALA A 350 11.70 -0.53 24.79
CA ALA A 350 12.61 0.30 25.58
C ALA A 350 12.66 1.76 25.09
N ARG A 351 12.60 1.96 23.77
CA ARG A 351 12.46 3.29 23.16
C ARG A 351 11.16 3.97 23.58
N LEU A 352 10.03 3.26 23.47
CA LEU A 352 8.70 3.77 23.84
C LEU A 352 8.67 4.21 25.31
N GLU A 353 9.16 3.38 26.23
CA GLU A 353 9.25 3.69 27.66
C GLU A 353 10.10 4.94 27.93
N ARG A 354 11.26 5.05 27.28
CA ARG A 354 12.15 6.22 27.43
C ARG A 354 11.49 7.51 26.96
N TRP A 355 10.82 7.48 25.80
CA TRP A 355 10.15 8.66 25.25
C TRP A 355 8.96 9.08 26.13
N ARG A 356 8.21 8.11 26.67
CA ARG A 356 7.16 8.38 27.67
C ARG A 356 7.70 9.05 28.92
N ALA A 357 8.80 8.53 29.46
CA ALA A 357 9.45 9.12 30.64
C ALA A 357 9.88 10.57 30.38
N ALA A 358 10.57 10.83 29.26
CA ALA A 358 11.04 12.17 28.91
C ALA A 358 9.89 13.16 28.67
N THR A 359 8.83 12.75 27.97
CA THR A 359 7.67 13.61 27.67
C THR A 359 6.70 13.78 28.85
N SER A 360 6.92 13.07 29.97
CA SER A 360 6.17 13.22 31.23
C SER A 360 6.85 14.16 32.23
N LEU A 361 8.02 14.72 31.90
CA LEU A 361 8.70 15.70 32.73
C LEU A 361 7.91 17.02 32.79
N ALA A 362 8.08 17.78 33.88
CA ALA A 362 7.47 19.10 34.04
C ALA A 362 8.14 20.16 33.15
N ALA A 363 9.42 20.02 32.88
CA ALA A 363 10.19 20.86 31.96
C ALA A 363 11.35 20.05 31.34
N ALA A 364 11.76 20.43 30.14
CA ALA A 364 12.82 19.77 29.37
C ALA A 364 13.63 20.79 28.55
N PRO A 365 14.69 20.38 27.82
CA PRO A 365 15.34 21.24 26.83
C PRO A 365 14.37 21.66 25.73
N ASP A 366 14.57 22.86 25.17
CA ASP A 366 13.81 23.35 24.01
C ASP A 366 13.74 22.28 22.91
N ALA A 367 12.54 22.11 22.33
CA ALA A 367 12.27 21.10 21.32
C ALA A 367 12.15 21.68 19.90
N THR A 368 12.45 22.98 19.71
CA THR A 368 12.30 23.65 18.41
C THR A 368 13.23 23.04 17.36
N ASP A 369 14.51 22.85 17.68
CA ASP A 369 15.47 22.19 16.77
C ASP A 369 15.10 20.73 16.51
N LEU A 370 14.65 20.00 17.55
CA LEU A 370 14.22 18.61 17.41
C LEU A 370 13.08 18.47 16.40
N LEU A 371 12.04 19.30 16.52
CA LEU A 371 10.91 19.30 15.60
C LEU A 371 11.35 19.61 14.16
N ALA A 372 12.21 20.61 13.98
CA ALA A 372 12.73 20.97 12.66
C ALA A 372 13.53 19.82 12.03
N ARG A 373 14.39 19.15 12.80
CA ARG A 373 15.17 17.99 12.35
C ARG A 373 14.30 16.78 12.05
N ALA A 374 13.32 16.46 12.90
CA ALA A 374 12.39 15.35 12.66
C ALA A 374 11.64 15.52 11.34
N ARG A 375 11.12 16.73 11.07
CA ARG A 375 10.49 17.06 9.78
C ARG A 375 11.46 16.96 8.61
N ALA A 376 12.68 17.46 8.75
CA ALA A 376 13.68 17.41 7.69
C ALA A 376 14.07 15.96 7.33
N TYR A 377 14.25 15.09 8.32
CA TYR A 377 14.55 13.68 8.09
C TYR A 377 13.36 12.92 7.48
N LEU A 378 12.12 13.18 7.92
CA LEU A 378 10.94 12.59 7.27
C LEU A 378 10.77 13.09 5.83
N ALA A 379 11.03 14.36 5.57
CA ALA A 379 10.95 14.91 4.22
C ALA A 379 12.06 14.39 3.28
N ASP A 380 13.16 13.87 3.83
CA ASP A 380 14.27 13.26 3.09
C ASP A 380 14.08 11.73 2.97
N ASP A 381 13.23 11.31 2.03
CA ASP A 381 12.96 9.89 1.74
C ASP A 381 12.46 9.08 2.95
N LEU A 382 11.75 9.71 3.89
CA LEU A 382 11.25 9.08 5.12
C LEU A 382 12.38 8.43 5.94
N ASP A 383 13.46 9.18 6.24
CA ASP A 383 14.60 8.72 7.04
C ASP A 383 14.23 8.56 8.53
N THR A 384 13.36 7.58 8.80
CA THR A 384 12.90 7.24 10.15
C THR A 384 14.05 6.87 11.09
N PRO A 385 15.13 6.17 10.69
CA PRO A 385 16.25 5.94 11.60
C PRO A 385 16.84 7.23 12.19
N LYS A 386 17.02 8.29 11.38
CA LYS A 386 17.49 9.59 11.90
C LYS A 386 16.46 10.30 12.77
N VAL A 387 15.17 10.18 12.46
CA VAL A 387 14.09 10.73 13.30
C VAL A 387 14.11 10.07 14.67
N LEU A 388 14.15 8.73 14.72
CA LEU A 388 14.19 7.97 15.97
C LEU A 388 15.45 8.32 16.77
N ALA A 389 16.62 8.41 16.13
CA ALA A 389 17.86 8.80 16.80
C ALA A 389 17.83 10.23 17.36
N ALA A 390 17.21 11.18 16.66
CA ALA A 390 17.05 12.54 17.15
C ALA A 390 16.15 12.60 18.39
N LEU A 391 15.03 11.87 18.38
CA LEU A 391 14.12 11.74 19.52
C LEU A 391 14.76 10.99 20.70
N ASP A 392 15.55 9.94 20.42
CA ASP A 392 16.34 9.24 21.43
C ASP A 392 17.35 10.18 22.11
N GLY A 393 18.05 11.01 21.32
CA GLY A 393 18.99 12.01 21.83
C GLY A 393 18.33 13.06 22.72
N TRP A 394 17.25 13.69 22.26
CA TRP A 394 16.51 14.67 23.07
C TRP A 394 15.94 14.03 24.34
N SER A 395 15.42 12.80 24.26
CA SER A 395 14.89 12.09 25.43
C SER A 395 15.97 11.77 26.46
N ALA A 396 17.18 11.42 26.01
CA ALA A 396 18.32 11.20 26.90
C ALA A 396 18.74 12.49 27.60
N ASP A 397 18.91 13.58 26.86
CA ASP A 397 19.29 14.89 27.43
C ASP A 397 18.25 15.41 28.42
N ALA A 398 16.96 15.26 28.10
CA ALA A 398 15.86 15.66 28.98
C ALA A 398 15.86 14.88 30.30
N LEU A 399 16.14 13.58 30.26
CA LEU A 399 16.18 12.72 31.45
C LEU A 399 17.45 12.90 32.30
N GLU A 400 18.60 13.16 31.67
CA GLU A 400 19.88 13.28 32.37
C GLU A 400 20.14 14.69 32.90
N TYR A 401 19.87 15.71 32.09
CA TYR A 401 20.24 17.10 32.38
C TYR A 401 19.04 18.00 32.69
N GLY A 402 17.82 17.55 32.38
CA GLY A 402 16.61 18.35 32.53
C GLY A 402 16.59 19.56 31.58
N GLY A 403 15.70 20.51 31.87
CA GLY A 403 15.66 21.80 31.18
C GLY A 403 14.64 22.74 31.81
N HIS A 404 14.41 23.87 31.15
CA HIS A 404 13.61 24.98 31.70
C HIS A 404 12.37 25.28 30.86
N ASP A 405 12.16 24.57 29.74
CA ASP A 405 11.00 24.75 28.88
C ASP A 405 9.88 23.80 29.33
N GLU A 406 8.81 24.38 29.89
CA GLU A 406 7.63 23.66 30.38
C GLU A 406 6.73 23.14 29.24
N ASP A 407 6.84 23.71 28.03
CA ASP A 407 6.03 23.34 26.86
C ASP A 407 6.69 22.23 26.02
N ALA A 408 8.02 22.11 26.07
CA ALA A 408 8.78 21.15 25.28
C ALA A 408 8.31 19.68 25.40
N PRO A 409 8.05 19.11 26.60
CA PRO A 409 7.54 17.74 26.72
C PRO A 409 6.21 17.51 25.98
N ALA A 410 5.31 18.49 26.03
CA ALA A 410 4.04 18.43 25.34
C ALA A 410 4.18 18.58 23.83
N LEU A 411 5.07 19.47 23.37
CA LEU A 411 5.39 19.63 21.96
C LEU A 411 5.95 18.33 21.37
N VAL A 412 6.91 17.69 22.04
CA VAL A 412 7.51 16.43 21.56
C VAL A 412 6.47 15.31 21.52
N ARG A 413 5.65 15.15 22.55
CA ARG A 413 4.55 14.17 22.54
C ARG A 413 3.59 14.39 21.36
N THR A 414 3.22 15.64 21.12
CA THR A 414 2.34 16.01 20.00
C THR A 414 2.99 15.75 18.65
N ALA A 415 4.29 16.05 18.51
CA ALA A 415 5.05 15.80 17.29
C ALA A 415 5.19 14.31 16.97
N VAL A 416 5.44 13.48 17.98
CA VAL A 416 5.51 12.02 17.83
C VAL A 416 4.15 11.43 17.43
N ASP A 417 3.04 11.96 17.97
CA ASP A 417 1.70 11.55 17.55
C ASP A 417 1.39 11.98 16.11
N ALA A 418 1.55 13.27 15.79
CA ALA A 418 1.23 13.82 14.49
C ALA A 418 2.04 13.15 13.36
N LEU A 419 3.36 13.14 13.51
CA LEU A 419 4.29 12.74 12.44
C LEU A 419 4.47 11.23 12.36
N LEU A 420 4.51 10.53 13.51
CA LEU A 420 4.81 9.09 13.57
C LEU A 420 3.62 8.22 13.95
N GLY A 421 2.47 8.78 14.32
CA GLY A 421 1.28 8.03 14.74
C GLY A 421 1.48 7.26 16.06
N VAL A 422 2.48 7.62 16.85
CA VAL A 422 2.84 6.93 18.11
C VAL A 422 2.23 7.71 19.28
N ALA A 423 1.35 7.06 20.03
CA ALA A 423 0.81 7.62 21.28
C ALA A 423 1.80 7.36 22.43
N LEU A 424 2.37 8.43 22.99
CA LEU A 424 3.21 8.39 24.18
C LEU A 424 2.38 8.49 25.44
#